data_AF-A0A0Q8CA77-F1
#
_entry.id   AF-A0A0Q8CA77-F1
#
_cell.length_a   1.000
_cell.length_b   1.000
_cell.length_c   1.000
_cell.angle_alpha   90.00
_cell.angle_beta   90.00
_cell.angle_gamma   90.00
#
_symmetry.space_group_name_H-M   'P 1'
#
loop_
_entity.id
_entity.type
_entity.pdbx_description
1 polymer ?
#
loop_
_entity_poly.entity_id
_entity_poly.type
_entity_poly.pdbx_seq_one_letter_code
_entity_poly.pdbx_strand_id
1 'polypeptide(L)' 'MASMVAASGVLDPLYGAQATQDPEALYNRVCVVALLARMTQGFKAMPPRGLCMDCSTEDYQAVIELMVSKPGR' A
#
# COMPACT_ATOMS: atom_id res chain seq x y z
N MET A 1 24.61 36.29 35.04
CA MET A 1 25.35 35.00 35.01
C MET A 1 24.85 34.27 33.78
N ALA A 2 25.56 34.47 32.67
CA ALA A 2 25.19 33.97 31.36
C ALA A 2 25.60 32.49 31.26
N SER A 3 24.65 31.60 30.98
CA SER A 3 24.97 30.28 30.45
C SER A 3 24.66 30.29 28.96
N MET A 4 25.71 30.35 28.16
CA MET A 4 25.70 30.18 26.71
C MET A 4 25.28 28.74 26.39
N VAL A 5 24.18 28.55 25.68
CA VAL A 5 23.97 27.34 24.88
C VAL A 5 24.32 27.70 23.44
N ALA A 6 25.49 27.23 23.02
CA ALA A 6 26.05 27.46 21.71
C ALA A 6 25.21 26.79 20.61
N ALA A 7 24.92 27.57 19.57
CA ALA A 7 24.49 27.07 18.29
C ALA A 7 25.57 26.14 17.71
N SER A 8 25.21 24.87 17.48
CA SER A 8 25.89 23.98 16.55
C SER A 8 24.81 23.50 15.58
N GLY A 9 24.81 24.04 14.37
CA GLY A 9 23.94 23.58 13.31
C GLY A 9 24.37 22.21 12.77
N VAL A 10 23.40 21.56 12.11
CA VAL A 10 23.54 20.40 11.21
C VAL A 10 23.70 19.03 11.88
N LEU A 11 22.61 18.47 12.44
CA LEU A 11 22.18 17.07 12.23
C LEU A 11 20.88 16.78 13.03
N ASP A 12 19.71 17.03 12.42
CA ASP A 12 18.62 16.03 12.41
C ASP A 12 17.49 16.45 11.45
N PRO A 13 17.65 16.26 10.13
CA PRO A 13 16.52 16.31 9.20
C PRO A 13 15.69 15.01 9.21
N LEU A 14 15.89 14.09 10.16
CA LEU A 14 15.30 12.75 10.07
C LEU A 14 13.80 12.69 10.42
N TYR A 15 13.22 13.76 10.96
CA TYR A 15 11.76 13.88 11.11
C TYR A 15 11.01 14.18 9.80
N GLY A 16 11.71 14.23 8.65
CA GLY A 16 11.11 14.48 7.33
C GLY A 16 11.13 13.30 6.35
N ALA A 17 11.85 12.21 6.63
CA ALA A 17 12.07 11.14 5.63
C ALA A 17 10.89 10.16 5.45
N GLN A 18 9.84 10.23 6.28
CA GLN A 18 8.62 9.44 6.07
C GLN A 18 7.84 9.87 4.82
N ALA A 19 8.14 11.06 4.27
CA ALA A 19 7.33 11.72 3.24
C ALA A 19 7.61 11.24 1.80
N THR A 20 8.53 10.29 1.57
CA THR A 20 8.77 9.73 0.22
C THR A 20 8.00 8.45 -0.07
N GLN A 21 7.23 7.90 0.89
CA GLN A 21 6.20 6.93 0.52
C GLN A 21 5.07 7.74 -0.07
N ASP A 22 4.90 7.66 -1.39
CA ASP A 22 3.69 8.17 -2.00
C ASP A 22 2.53 7.35 -1.40
N PRO A 23 1.70 7.99 -0.55
CA PRO A 23 0.74 7.25 0.26
C PRO A 23 -0.26 6.50 -0.63
N GLU A 24 -0.47 7.02 -1.85
CA GLU A 24 -1.24 6.40 -2.92
C GLU A 24 -0.61 5.08 -3.42
N ALA A 25 0.66 4.98 -3.86
CA ALA A 25 1.17 3.68 -4.33
C ALA A 25 1.33 2.67 -3.19
N LEU A 26 1.62 3.10 -1.96
CA LEU A 26 1.63 2.18 -0.83
C LEU A 26 0.23 1.62 -0.57
N TYR A 27 -0.79 2.48 -0.52
CA TYR A 27 -2.18 2.08 -0.34
C TYR A 27 -2.63 1.12 -1.45
N ASN A 28 -2.29 1.47 -2.69
CA ASN A 28 -2.52 0.68 -3.89
C ASN A 28 -1.84 -0.69 -3.84
N ARG A 29 -0.60 -0.78 -3.35
CA ARG A 29 0.09 -2.06 -3.15
C ARG A 29 -0.51 -2.89 -2.02
N VAL A 30 -0.86 -2.26 -0.90
CA VAL A 30 -1.53 -2.92 0.24
C VAL A 30 -2.90 -3.46 -0.18
N CYS A 31 -3.60 -2.76 -1.08
CA CYS A 31 -4.84 -3.24 -1.69
C CYS A 31 -4.66 -4.58 -2.42
N VAL A 32 -3.54 -4.80 -3.13
CA VAL A 32 -3.29 -6.07 -3.84
C VAL A 32 -3.31 -7.25 -2.88
N VAL A 33 -2.56 -7.16 -1.77
CA VAL A 33 -2.43 -8.24 -0.80
C VAL A 33 -3.76 -8.53 -0.09
N ALA A 34 -4.43 -7.48 0.39
CA ALA A 34 -5.69 -7.62 1.12
C ALA A 34 -6.82 -8.15 0.23
N LEU A 35 -6.88 -7.72 -1.02
CA LEU A 35 -7.94 -8.11 -1.95
C LEU A 35 -7.75 -9.54 -2.45
N LEU A 36 -6.50 -9.96 -2.73
CA LEU A 36 -6.20 -11.33 -3.17
C LEU A 36 -6.61 -12.36 -2.12
N ALA A 37 -6.33 -12.10 -0.84
CA ALA A 37 -6.75 -12.97 0.26
C ALA A 37 -8.29 -13.05 0.35
N ARG A 38 -8.99 -11.92 0.24
CA ARG A 38 -10.47 -11.88 0.27
C ARG A 38 -11.11 -12.55 -0.93
N MET A 39 -10.51 -12.45 -2.12
CA MET A 39 -10.98 -13.15 -3.31
C MET A 39 -10.77 -14.66 -3.18
N THR A 40 -9.65 -15.12 -2.64
CA THR A 40 -9.36 -16.55 -2.54
C THR A 40 -10.12 -17.23 -1.41
N GLN A 41 -10.29 -16.56 -0.27
CA GLN A 41 -10.90 -17.12 0.95
C GLN A 41 -12.38 -16.77 1.10
N GLY A 42 -12.87 -15.79 0.33
CA GLY A 42 -14.18 -15.18 0.54
C GLY A 42 -14.13 -14.12 1.67
N PHE A 43 -15.08 -13.19 1.65
CA PHE A 43 -15.19 -12.17 2.69
C PHE A 43 -16.64 -11.70 2.86
N LYS A 44 -17.20 -11.89 4.06
CA LYS A 44 -18.60 -11.60 4.37
C LYS A 44 -19.54 -12.29 3.36
N ALA A 45 -20.32 -11.52 2.61
CA ALA A 45 -21.24 -12.02 1.59
C ALA A 45 -20.55 -12.33 0.24
N MET A 46 -19.26 -12.04 0.09
CA MET A 46 -18.52 -12.35 -1.12
C MET A 46 -18.04 -13.82 -1.10
N PRO A 47 -18.52 -14.68 -2.01
CA PRO A 47 -18.04 -16.04 -2.12
C PRO A 47 -16.57 -16.08 -2.58
N PRO A 48 -15.81 -17.10 -2.16
CA PRO A 48 -14.45 -17.30 -2.65
C PRO A 48 -14.47 -17.48 -4.18
N ARG A 49 -13.42 -16.99 -4.84
CA ARG A 49 -13.15 -17.02 -6.28
C ARG A 49 -14.19 -16.29 -7.16
N GLY A 50 -15.27 -15.77 -6.57
CA GLY A 50 -16.29 -14.99 -7.28
C GLY A 50 -16.91 -15.75 -8.45
N LEU A 51 -16.87 -15.13 -9.63
CA LEU A 51 -17.48 -15.65 -10.86
C LEU A 51 -16.54 -16.53 -11.70
N CYS A 52 -15.23 -16.49 -11.46
CA CYS A 52 -14.26 -17.26 -12.25
C CYS A 52 -13.62 -18.32 -11.36
N MET A 53 -14.11 -19.56 -11.41
CA MET A 53 -13.55 -20.66 -10.62
C MET A 53 -12.28 -21.26 -11.25
N ASP A 54 -12.08 -21.05 -12.56
CA ASP A 54 -10.95 -21.57 -13.32
C ASP A 54 -9.70 -20.67 -13.24
N CYS A 55 -9.84 -19.45 -12.74
CA CYS A 55 -8.75 -18.48 -12.62
C CYS A 55 -7.78 -18.88 -11.48
N SER A 56 -6.48 -18.84 -11.77
CA SER A 56 -5.41 -19.11 -10.79
C SER A 56 -5.19 -17.93 -9.83
N THR A 57 -4.40 -18.12 -8.78
CA THR A 57 -4.04 -17.03 -7.85
C THR A 57 -3.27 -15.91 -8.55
N GLU A 58 -2.46 -16.28 -9.53
CA GLU A 58 -1.63 -15.38 -10.33
C GLU A 58 -2.51 -14.52 -11.25
N ASP A 59 -3.57 -15.11 -11.83
CA ASP A 59 -4.52 -14.39 -12.67
C ASP A 59 -5.25 -13.30 -11.88
N TYR A 60 -5.68 -13.60 -10.65
CA TYR A 60 -6.30 -12.58 -9.79
C TYR A 60 -5.30 -11.48 -9.44
N GLN A 61 -4.07 -11.84 -9.10
CA GLN A 61 -3.05 -10.84 -8.79
C GLN A 61 -2.84 -9.87 -9.96
N ALA A 62 -2.71 -10.40 -11.19
CA ALA A 62 -2.52 -9.58 -12.39
C ALA A 62 -3.71 -8.63 -12.65
N VAL A 63 -4.95 -9.10 -12.47
CA VAL A 63 -6.14 -8.24 -12.60
C VAL A 63 -6.16 -7.14 -11.53
N ILE A 64 -5.82 -7.48 -10.28
CA ILE A 64 -5.82 -6.50 -9.19
C ILE A 64 -4.74 -5.44 -9.42
N GLU A 65 -3.55 -5.86 -9.87
CA GLU A 65 -2.48 -4.94 -10.27
C GLU A 65 -2.90 -4.03 -11.43
N LEU A 66 -3.64 -4.56 -12.41
CA LEU A 66 -4.21 -3.75 -13.49
C LEU A 66 -5.16 -2.68 -12.95
N MET A 67 -6.10 -3.05 -12.07
CA MET A 67 -7.07 -2.12 -11.46
C MET A 67 -6.38 -1.00 -10.68
N VAL A 68 -5.32 -1.36 -9.97
CA VAL A 68 -4.51 -0.44 -9.18
C VAL A 68 -3.65 0.48 -10.05
N SER A 69 -3.15 -0.02 -11.19
CA SER A 69 -2.30 0.75 -12.10
C SER A 69 -3.05 1.80 -12.94
N LYS A 70 -4.38 1.66 -13.08
CA LYS A 70 -5.23 2.58 -13.85
C LYS A 70 -6.40 3.12 -13.00
N PRO A 71 -6.15 4.02 -12.05
CA PRO A 71 -7.22 4.71 -11.37
C PRO A 71 -7.99 5.62 -12.36
N GLY A 72 -9.28 5.35 -12.57
CA GLY A 72 -10.20 6.28 -13.23
C GLY A 72 -10.29 6.21 -14.76
N ARG A 73 -10.50 5.02 -15.33
CA ARG A 73 -11.26 4.93 -16.59
C ARG A 73 -12.75 4.84 -16.30
#